data_AF-W5SXU2-F1
#
_entry.id   AF-W5SXU2-F1
#
_cell.length_a   1.000
_cell.length_b   1.000
_cell.length_c   1.000
_cell.angle_alpha   90.00
_cell.angle_beta   90.00
_cell.angle_gamma   90.00
#
_symmetry.space_group_name_H-M   'P 1'
#
loop_
_entity.id
_entity.type
_entity.pdbx_description
1 polymer ?
#
loop_
_entity_poly.entity_id
_entity_poly.type
_entity_poly.pdbx_seq_one_letter_code
_entity_poly.pdbx_strand_id
1 'polypeptide(L)'
;MNKNILAVYILVLLCLLSCDINALNELLSRARDKSLEVENTNVEALKVRKENKDFVEKQLDDINLFEAPVRVQKDMQEVFFNTEIPMYFQQGYPYYPQQKEVRIEKEDLVVITREEKEAQTEIDKVKSVLKEFQFGQLIENARELKDEYKDLESSFYHTFLELKAKIELLKMDHSREGKMKYRNEIQKLVQLHNDLNEQRSNLDMIMNQVDSGLSELGSAKGLFENAQKTLKEALIERLKNKSRSYSFPRRDKGGLLAKSAQSYAESALNQLESASSKLAGARGEKKDIEELVKDVRSFL
;
A
#
# COMPACT_ATOMS: atom_id res chain seq x y z
N MET A 1 7.86 5.60 9.30
CA MET A 1 8.78 6.26 8.35
C MET A 1 8.33 7.71 8.15
N ASN A 2 9.23 8.66 7.83
CA ASN A 2 8.81 10.05 7.57
C ASN A 2 7.91 10.09 6.33
N LYS A 3 6.80 10.83 6.35
CA LYS A 3 5.77 10.89 5.28
C LYS A 3 6.34 11.21 3.89
N ASN A 4 7.46 11.93 3.83
CA ASN A 4 8.18 12.22 2.59
C ASN A 4 8.75 10.95 1.95
N ILE A 5 9.12 9.93 2.73
CA ILE A 5 9.71 8.69 2.26
C ILE A 5 8.66 7.82 1.55
N LEU A 6 7.47 7.64 2.13
CA LEU A 6 6.37 6.93 1.48
C LEU A 6 5.94 7.60 0.17
N ALA A 7 5.80 8.93 0.20
CA ALA A 7 5.49 9.71 -0.99
C ALA A 7 6.58 9.54 -2.07
N VAL A 8 7.85 9.45 -1.68
CA VAL A 8 8.98 9.16 -2.58
C VAL A 8 8.93 7.73 -3.11
N TYR A 9 8.66 6.71 -2.29
CA TYR A 9 8.53 5.33 -2.77
C TYR A 9 7.39 5.17 -3.76
N ILE A 10 6.24 5.79 -3.49
CA ILE A 10 5.13 5.81 -4.43
C ILE A 10 5.50 6.61 -5.68
N LEU A 11 6.15 7.77 -5.57
CA LEU A 11 6.66 8.50 -6.74
C LEU A 11 7.66 7.69 -7.57
N VAL A 12 8.57 6.96 -6.93
CA VAL A 12 9.56 6.08 -7.58
C VAL A 12 8.84 4.93 -8.27
N LEU A 13 7.87 4.28 -7.62
CA LEU A 13 7.02 3.29 -8.27
C LEU A 13 6.32 3.88 -9.49
N LEU A 14 5.71 5.05 -9.38
CA LEU A 14 4.97 5.73 -10.44
C LEU A 14 5.84 6.18 -11.61
N CYS A 15 7.08 6.58 -11.35
CA CYS A 15 8.04 6.93 -12.38
C CYS A 15 8.63 5.70 -13.07
N LEU A 16 8.85 4.62 -12.32
CA LEU A 16 9.20 3.32 -12.88
C LEU A 16 8.05 2.72 -13.71
N LEU A 17 6.80 3.13 -13.45
CA LEU A 17 5.60 2.72 -14.17
C LEU A 17 5.38 3.46 -15.50
N SER A 18 5.92 4.66 -15.65
CA SER A 18 5.74 5.45 -16.87
C SER A 18 6.87 5.23 -17.90
N CYS A 19 7.89 4.43 -17.57
CA CYS A 19 9.16 4.30 -18.33
C CYS A 19 9.80 5.66 -18.68
N ASP A 20 9.39 6.75 -18.00
CA ASP A 20 9.85 8.10 -18.27
C ASP A 20 10.77 8.55 -17.13
N ILE A 21 12.03 8.16 -17.25
CA ILE A 21 13.11 8.54 -16.34
C ILE A 21 13.29 10.08 -16.31
N ASN A 22 12.90 10.78 -17.39
CA ASN A 22 12.99 12.23 -17.43
C ASN A 22 11.91 12.90 -16.56
N ALA A 23 10.70 12.35 -16.51
CA ALA A 23 9.64 12.81 -15.60
C ALA A 23 10.05 12.65 -14.12
N LEU A 24 10.76 11.57 -13.77
CA LEU A 24 11.32 11.36 -12.42
C LEU A 24 12.35 12.43 -12.04
N ASN A 25 13.29 12.73 -12.95
CA ASN A 25 14.33 13.73 -12.71
C ASN A 25 13.76 15.16 -12.61
N GLU A 26 12.74 15.48 -13.40
CA GLU A 26 12.07 16.78 -13.35
C GLU A 26 11.23 16.95 -12.06
N LEU A 27 10.62 15.88 -11.56
CA LEU A 27 9.89 15.90 -10.29
C LEU A 27 10.82 15.91 -9.06
N LEU A 28 11.93 15.17 -9.10
CA LEU A 28 12.93 15.19 -8.03
C LEU A 28 13.65 16.55 -7.93
N SER A 29 13.98 17.18 -9.05
CA SER A 29 14.53 18.55 -9.06
C SER A 29 13.52 19.55 -8.49
N ARG A 30 12.25 19.52 -8.92
CA ARG A 30 11.19 20.37 -8.33
C ARG A 30 10.96 20.14 -6.83
N ALA A 31 11.05 18.90 -6.35
CA ALA A 31 10.92 18.59 -4.93
C ALA A 31 12.12 19.10 -4.12
N ARG A 32 13.33 19.05 -4.71
CA ARG A 32 14.55 19.60 -4.11
C ARG A 32 14.51 21.12 -4.02
N ASP A 33 14.05 21.80 -5.07
CA ASP A 33 13.90 23.25 -5.10
C ASP A 33 12.88 23.74 -4.05
N LYS A 34 11.75 23.04 -3.88
CA LYS A 34 10.76 23.34 -2.83
C LYS A 34 11.29 23.06 -1.41
N SER A 35 12.18 22.09 -1.23
CA SER A 35 12.78 21.83 0.09
C SER A 35 13.76 22.91 0.52
N LEU A 36 14.48 23.52 -0.43
CA LEU A 36 15.40 24.65 -0.19
C LEU A 36 14.64 25.95 0.14
N GLU A 37 13.47 26.17 -0.44
CA GLU A 37 12.59 27.29 -0.06
C GLU A 37 12.03 27.13 1.37
N VAL A 38 11.70 25.91 1.79
CA VAL A 38 11.19 25.60 3.15
C VAL A 38 12.29 25.67 4.22
N GLU A 39 13.54 25.30 3.90
CA GLU A 39 14.67 25.44 4.83
C GLU A 39 14.96 26.90 5.20
N ASN A 40 14.83 27.85 4.26
CA ASN A 40 15.03 29.26 4.55
C ASN A 40 13.98 29.84 5.51
N THR A 41 12.74 29.32 5.51
CA THR A 41 11.69 29.75 6.45
C THR A 41 11.77 29.09 7.84
N ASN A 42 12.39 27.92 7.95
CA ASN A 42 12.49 27.17 9.21
C ASN A 42 13.59 27.69 10.16
N VAL A 43 14.59 28.41 9.64
CA VAL A 43 15.67 28.99 10.48
C VAL A 43 15.15 30.10 11.40
N GLU A 44 14.12 30.86 10.99
CA GLU A 44 13.47 31.85 11.87
C GLU A 44 12.53 31.22 12.90
N ALA A 45 11.82 30.13 12.56
CA ALA A 45 10.88 29.47 13.46
C ALA A 45 11.55 28.66 14.60
N LEU A 46 12.80 28.20 14.40
CA LEU A 46 13.54 27.42 15.40
C LEU A 46 14.00 28.22 16.63
N LYS A 47 14.03 29.56 16.57
CA LYS A 47 14.34 30.41 17.75
C LYS A 47 13.19 30.48 18.75
N VAL A 48 11.94 30.26 18.34
CA VAL A 48 10.76 30.44 19.21
C VAL A 48 10.36 29.14 19.94
N ARG A 49 10.84 27.97 19.49
CA ARG A 49 10.32 26.66 19.96
C ARG A 49 11.10 26.02 21.11
N LYS A 50 12.15 26.67 21.64
CA LYS A 50 13.02 26.09 22.68
C LYS A 50 12.51 26.25 24.12
N GLU A 51 11.40 26.99 24.34
CA GLU A 51 10.90 27.29 25.70
C GLU A 51 9.71 26.45 26.17
N ASN A 52 9.16 25.54 25.36
CA ASN A 52 7.94 24.78 25.72
C ASN A 52 8.11 23.25 25.64
N LYS A 53 9.22 22.71 26.17
CA LYS A 53 9.38 21.26 26.39
C LYS A 53 9.58 21.01 27.88
N ASP A 54 8.47 20.97 28.61
CA ASP A 54 8.35 20.32 29.92
C ASP A 54 6.85 20.12 30.22
N PHE A 55 6.16 19.25 29.47
CA PHE A 55 4.96 18.60 29.98
C PHE A 55 4.56 17.38 29.13
N VAL A 56 4.22 16.31 29.84
CA VAL A 56 3.57 15.05 29.41
C VAL A 56 4.49 13.96 28.84
N GLU A 57 5.40 13.49 29.70
CA GLU A 57 5.80 12.09 29.75
C GLU A 57 5.01 11.42 30.90
N LYS A 58 3.83 10.84 30.59
CA LYS A 58 3.14 9.80 31.38
C LYS A 58 1.75 9.50 30.79
N GLN A 59 1.64 8.34 30.15
CA GLN A 59 0.52 7.38 30.19
C GLN A 59 0.62 6.44 28.98
N LEU A 60 1.61 5.55 29.05
CA LEU A 60 1.58 4.24 28.40
C LEU A 60 1.30 3.27 29.54
N ASP A 61 0.11 2.70 29.55
CA ASP A 61 -0.19 1.33 29.99
C ASP A 61 -1.71 1.12 29.88
N ASP A 62 -2.10 -0.10 29.55
CA ASP A 62 -3.46 -0.60 29.28
C ASP A 62 -4.04 -0.30 27.88
N ILE A 63 -3.96 -1.30 26.99
CA ILE A 63 -5.11 -2.15 26.61
C ILE A 63 -4.58 -3.36 25.83
N ASN A 64 -4.61 -4.51 26.50
CA ASN A 64 -4.46 -5.83 25.90
C ASN A 64 -5.78 -6.29 25.27
N LEU A 65 -5.64 -6.96 24.12
CA LEU A 65 -6.39 -8.16 23.72
C LEU A 65 -7.91 -8.05 23.48
N PHE A 66 -8.31 -7.96 22.21
CA PHE A 66 -9.52 -8.63 21.70
C PHE A 66 -9.28 -9.15 20.28
N GLU A 67 -8.80 -10.38 20.19
CA GLU A 67 -8.99 -11.22 19.00
C GLU A 67 -10.43 -11.73 18.99
N ALA A 68 -11.20 -11.41 17.95
CA ALA A 68 -12.43 -12.11 17.63
C ALA A 68 -12.46 -12.38 16.12
N PRO A 69 -12.77 -13.62 15.69
CA PRO A 69 -12.63 -14.03 14.30
C PRO A 69 -13.82 -13.52 13.48
N VAL A 70 -13.57 -12.67 12.49
CA VAL A 70 -14.60 -12.28 11.52
C VAL A 70 -14.66 -13.34 10.43
N ARG A 71 -15.72 -14.16 10.48
CA ARG A 71 -16.13 -15.04 9.39
C ARG A 71 -16.51 -14.20 8.18
N VAL A 72 -15.82 -14.43 7.07
CA VAL A 72 -16.13 -13.90 5.75
C VAL A 72 -17.44 -14.55 5.28
N GLN A 73 -18.49 -13.75 5.10
CA GLN A 73 -19.57 -14.07 4.18
C GLN A 73 -19.52 -13.05 3.03
N LYS A 74 -19.00 -13.53 1.90
CA LYS A 74 -19.36 -13.00 0.58
C LYS A 74 -20.85 -13.25 0.41
N ASP A 75 -21.61 -12.19 0.14
CA ASP A 75 -22.56 -12.19 -0.95
C ASP A 75 -22.84 -10.74 -1.36
N MET A 76 -22.68 -10.51 -2.67
CA MET A 76 -23.03 -9.28 -3.36
C MET A 76 -24.53 -9.05 -3.28
N GLN A 77 -24.93 -7.86 -2.84
CA GLN A 77 -26.16 -7.23 -3.32
C GLN A 77 -25.90 -5.74 -3.50
N GLU A 78 -25.98 -5.30 -4.76
CA GLU A 78 -26.15 -3.90 -5.12
C GLU A 78 -27.43 -3.39 -4.47
N VAL A 79 -27.30 -2.51 -3.46
CA VAL A 79 -28.46 -1.92 -2.80
C VAL A 79 -28.96 -0.76 -3.66
N PHE A 80 -30.02 -1.04 -4.40
CA PHE A 80 -30.87 -0.06 -5.04
C PHE A 80 -31.36 0.99 -4.04
N PHE A 81 -31.36 2.25 -4.50
CA PHE A 81 -31.96 3.39 -3.80
C PHE A 81 -33.49 3.24 -3.72
N ASN A 82 -34.05 3.73 -2.62
CA ASN A 82 -35.46 3.76 -2.22
C ASN A 82 -35.99 2.44 -1.62
N THR A 83 -35.73 2.23 -0.33
CA THR A 83 -36.45 1.23 0.47
C THR A 83 -37.46 1.97 1.36
N GLU A 84 -38.70 2.09 0.90
CA GLU A 84 -39.85 2.22 1.79
C GLU A 84 -40.05 0.86 2.47
N ILE A 85 -39.92 0.80 3.79
CA ILE A 85 -40.17 -0.41 4.57
C ILE A 85 -41.52 -0.22 5.30
N PRO A 86 -42.62 -0.86 4.86
CA PRO A 86 -43.85 -0.81 5.62
C PRO A 86 -43.78 -1.83 6.76
N MET A 87 -43.68 -1.33 8.00
CA MET A 87 -43.75 -2.17 9.19
C MET A 87 -45.20 -2.17 9.72
N TYR A 88 -45.90 -3.29 9.55
CA TYR A 88 -47.23 -3.49 10.13
C TYR A 88 -47.11 -3.59 11.66
N PHE A 89 -47.69 -2.63 12.39
CA PHE A 89 -47.88 -2.72 13.84
C PHE A 89 -49.31 -3.20 14.15
N GLN A 90 -49.42 -4.39 14.74
CA GLN A 90 -50.63 -4.83 15.43
C GLN A 90 -50.93 -3.90 16.61
N GLN A 91 -52.22 -3.65 16.77
CA GLN A 91 -52.83 -2.61 17.60
C GLN A 91 -52.55 -2.76 19.10
N GLY A 92 -52.44 -1.60 19.75
CA GLY A 92 -52.82 -1.41 21.16
C GLY A 92 -51.70 -0.89 22.05
N TYR A 93 -51.44 0.42 22.04
CA TYR A 93 -51.06 1.28 23.19
C TYR A 93 -50.85 2.72 22.68
N PRO A 94 -51.55 3.75 23.21
CA PRO A 94 -51.46 5.11 22.68
C PRO A 94 -50.43 5.93 23.46
N TYR A 95 -49.13 5.77 23.17
CA TYR A 95 -48.09 6.78 23.48
C TYR A 95 -46.78 6.42 22.76
N TYR A 96 -46.75 6.56 21.44
CA TYR A 96 -45.49 6.64 20.69
C TYR A 96 -45.33 8.07 20.21
N PRO A 97 -44.24 8.79 20.54
CA PRO A 97 -43.86 9.94 19.74
C PRO A 97 -43.62 9.42 18.33
N GLN A 98 -44.39 9.94 17.38
CA GLN A 98 -44.24 9.68 15.95
C GLN A 98 -42.75 9.74 15.62
N GLN A 99 -42.16 8.62 15.19
CA GLN A 99 -40.80 8.62 14.68
C GLN A 99 -40.83 9.52 13.44
N LYS A 100 -40.44 10.79 13.57
CA LYS A 100 -40.16 11.63 12.42
C LYS A 100 -39.08 10.91 11.62
N GLU A 101 -39.43 10.39 10.45
CA GLU A 101 -38.46 9.97 9.47
C GLU A 101 -37.60 11.18 9.13
N VAL A 102 -36.35 11.15 9.59
CA VAL A 102 -35.38 12.18 9.25
C VAL A 102 -34.90 11.84 7.86
N ARG A 103 -35.38 12.57 6.87
CA ARG A 103 -34.76 12.58 5.54
C ARG A 103 -33.40 13.25 5.71
N ILE A 104 -32.32 12.50 5.48
CA ILE A 104 -30.95 13.00 5.50
C ILE A 104 -30.52 13.08 4.04
N GLU A 105 -30.25 14.28 3.57
CA GLU A 105 -29.76 14.52 2.21
C GLU A 105 -28.23 14.44 2.19
N LYS A 106 -27.63 14.40 0.98
CA LYS A 106 -26.17 14.26 0.86
C LYS A 106 -25.46 15.52 1.35
N GLU A 107 -26.09 16.67 1.18
CA GLU A 107 -25.65 17.99 1.60
C GLU A 107 -25.54 18.11 3.13
N ASP A 108 -26.31 17.31 3.88
CA ASP A 108 -26.29 17.31 5.35
C ASP A 108 -25.05 16.62 5.95
N LEU A 109 -24.31 15.85 5.14
CA LEU A 109 -23.14 15.07 5.55
C LEU A 109 -21.89 15.94 5.73
N VAL A 110 -21.97 16.90 6.65
CA VAL A 110 -20.88 17.82 6.98
C VAL A 110 -20.10 17.29 8.18
N VAL A 111 -18.77 17.24 8.07
CA VAL A 111 -17.84 16.88 9.15
C VAL A 111 -17.77 18.02 10.18
N ILE A 112 -18.11 17.74 11.44
CA ILE A 112 -18.24 18.77 12.49
C ILE A 112 -17.48 18.39 13.75
N THR A 113 -17.63 17.15 14.24
CA THR A 113 -17.01 16.74 15.50
C THR A 113 -15.50 16.58 15.35
N ARG A 114 -14.79 16.53 16.48
CA ARG A 114 -13.34 16.35 16.48
C ARG A 114 -12.96 15.02 15.85
N GLU A 115 -13.62 13.93 16.26
CA GLU A 115 -13.39 12.58 15.77
C GLU A 115 -13.66 12.47 14.26
N GLU A 116 -14.73 13.11 13.77
CA GLU A 116 -15.03 13.15 12.33
C GLU A 116 -13.95 13.89 11.54
N LYS A 117 -13.42 15.00 12.09
CA LYS A 117 -12.33 15.76 11.47
C LYS A 117 -11.04 14.96 11.44
N GLU A 118 -10.71 14.27 12.53
CA GLU A 118 -9.53 13.40 12.62
C GLU A 118 -9.64 12.25 11.61
N ALA A 119 -10.79 11.57 11.52
CA ALA A 119 -11.04 10.52 10.53
C ALA A 119 -10.95 11.04 9.09
N GLN A 120 -11.57 12.19 8.80
CA GLN A 120 -11.53 12.82 7.48
C GLN A 120 -10.10 13.19 7.07
N THR A 121 -9.33 13.75 8.01
CA THR A 121 -7.90 14.08 7.79
C THR A 121 -7.12 12.85 7.36
N GLU A 122 -7.37 11.70 8.00
CA GLU A 122 -6.64 10.46 7.71
C GLU A 122 -7.04 9.82 6.38
N ILE A 123 -8.32 9.86 6.06
CA ILE A 123 -8.82 9.49 4.73
C ILE A 123 -8.18 10.38 3.65
N ASP A 124 -8.06 11.68 3.89
CA ASP A 124 -7.47 12.60 2.93
C ASP A 124 -5.95 12.41 2.81
N LYS A 125 -5.26 11.94 3.85
CA LYS A 125 -3.87 11.50 3.71
C LYS A 125 -3.75 10.32 2.74
N VAL A 126 -4.60 9.30 2.86
CA VAL A 126 -4.58 8.17 1.92
C VAL A 126 -4.82 8.64 0.49
N LYS A 127 -5.81 9.53 0.27
CA LYS A 127 -6.03 10.15 -1.05
C LYS A 127 -4.82 10.92 -1.55
N SER A 128 -4.18 11.72 -0.68
CA SER A 128 -3.02 12.53 -1.05
C SER A 128 -1.82 11.69 -1.47
N VAL A 129 -1.67 10.51 -0.87
CA VAL A 129 -0.60 9.56 -1.20
C VAL A 129 -0.87 8.87 -2.53
N LEU A 130 -2.14 8.51 -2.78
CA LEU A 130 -2.59 7.97 -4.05
C LEU A 130 -2.53 9.02 -5.18
N LYS A 131 -2.67 10.32 -4.87
CA LYS A 131 -2.73 11.44 -5.84
C LYS A 131 -3.77 11.15 -6.94
N GLU A 132 -3.33 11.05 -8.19
CA GLU A 132 -4.16 10.74 -9.36
C GLU A 132 -4.32 9.22 -9.58
N PHE A 133 -3.52 8.41 -8.88
CA PHE A 133 -3.48 6.98 -9.06
C PHE A 133 -4.55 6.29 -8.22
N GLN A 134 -5.30 5.40 -8.84
CA GLN A 134 -6.29 4.60 -8.13
C GLN A 134 -5.67 3.29 -7.67
N PHE A 135 -6.20 2.71 -6.57
CA PHE A 135 -5.82 1.37 -6.14
C PHE A 135 -5.89 0.33 -7.27
N GLY A 136 -6.87 0.48 -8.18
CA GLY A 136 -6.97 -0.39 -9.37
C GLY A 136 -5.70 -0.37 -10.21
N GLN A 137 -5.16 0.81 -10.51
CA GLN A 137 -3.93 0.94 -11.29
C GLN A 137 -2.73 0.34 -10.54
N LEU A 138 -2.58 0.61 -9.24
CA LEU A 138 -1.51 0.01 -8.44
C LEU A 138 -1.57 -1.53 -8.42
N ILE A 139 -2.77 -2.11 -8.37
CA ILE A 139 -2.98 -3.56 -8.37
C ILE A 139 -2.63 -4.16 -9.74
N GLU A 140 -3.09 -3.56 -10.85
CA GLU A 140 -2.75 -4.08 -12.19
C GLU A 140 -1.24 -4.01 -12.44
N ASN A 141 -0.62 -2.89 -12.09
CA ASN A 141 0.83 -2.72 -12.17
C ASN A 141 1.64 -3.77 -11.39
N ALA A 142 1.12 -4.20 -10.24
CA ALA A 142 1.75 -5.24 -9.44
C ALA A 142 1.52 -6.64 -10.03
N ARG A 143 0.42 -6.85 -10.75
CA ARG A 143 0.19 -8.08 -11.53
C ARG A 143 1.09 -8.14 -12.75
N GLU A 144 1.26 -7.04 -13.48
CA GLU A 144 2.21 -6.94 -14.59
C GLU A 144 3.62 -7.29 -14.12
N LEU A 145 4.07 -6.70 -12.99
CA LEU A 145 5.35 -7.05 -12.38
C LEU A 145 5.47 -8.55 -12.07
N LYS A 146 4.39 -9.16 -11.57
CA LYS A 146 4.35 -10.60 -11.29
C LYS A 146 4.53 -11.43 -12.56
N ASP A 147 3.90 -11.03 -13.66
CA ASP A 147 4.00 -11.76 -14.92
C ASP A 147 5.37 -11.56 -15.57
N GLU A 148 5.89 -10.33 -15.60
CA GLU A 148 7.27 -10.05 -16.04
C GLU A 148 8.31 -10.87 -15.26
N TYR A 149 8.07 -11.06 -13.96
CA TYR A 149 8.97 -11.83 -13.12
C TYR A 149 8.93 -13.34 -13.45
N LYS A 150 7.76 -13.93 -13.79
CA LYS A 150 7.68 -15.32 -14.27
C LYS A 150 8.43 -15.52 -15.58
N ASP A 151 8.37 -14.52 -16.46
CA ASP A 151 9.12 -14.54 -17.72
C ASP A 151 10.63 -14.50 -17.45
N LEU A 152 11.06 -13.65 -16.51
CA LEU A 152 12.44 -13.61 -16.05
C LEU A 152 12.90 -14.94 -15.44
N GLU A 153 12.09 -15.55 -14.58
CA GLU A 153 12.38 -16.85 -13.96
C GLU A 153 12.61 -17.92 -15.03
N SER A 154 11.73 -18.00 -16.03
CA SER A 154 11.86 -18.92 -17.15
C SER A 154 13.14 -18.67 -17.94
N SER A 155 13.40 -17.40 -18.27
CA SER A 155 14.59 -16.92 -18.96
C SER A 155 15.88 -17.25 -18.20
N PHE A 156 15.86 -17.10 -16.88
CA PHE A 156 16.96 -17.39 -15.98
C PHE A 156 17.30 -18.88 -15.99
N TYR A 157 16.31 -19.76 -15.77
CA TYR A 157 16.56 -21.20 -15.71
C TYR A 157 17.01 -21.77 -17.04
N HIS A 158 16.47 -21.24 -18.15
CA HIS A 158 16.94 -21.61 -19.48
C HIS A 158 18.42 -21.24 -19.68
N THR A 159 18.77 -19.99 -19.38
CA THR A 159 20.15 -19.48 -19.49
C THR A 159 21.11 -20.25 -18.58
N PHE A 160 20.68 -20.58 -17.36
CA PHE A 160 21.45 -21.38 -16.41
C PHE A 160 21.79 -22.77 -16.95
N LEU A 161 20.82 -23.44 -17.58
CA LEU A 161 21.02 -24.77 -18.18
C LEU A 161 21.95 -24.72 -19.40
N GLU A 162 21.79 -23.72 -20.27
CA GLU A 162 22.66 -23.53 -21.43
C GLU A 162 24.11 -23.26 -21.01
N LEU A 163 24.32 -22.40 -20.01
CA LEU A 163 25.64 -22.13 -19.45
C LEU A 163 26.30 -23.40 -18.90
N LYS A 164 25.54 -24.19 -18.14
CA LYS A 164 26.02 -25.47 -17.62
C LYS A 164 26.44 -26.41 -18.75
N ALA A 165 25.61 -26.55 -19.79
CA ALA A 165 25.91 -27.40 -20.94
C ALA A 165 27.18 -26.93 -21.69
N LYS A 166 27.34 -25.62 -21.89
CA LYS A 166 28.54 -25.03 -22.52
C LYS A 166 29.81 -25.32 -21.71
N ILE A 167 29.75 -25.16 -20.39
CA ILE A 167 30.87 -25.50 -19.49
C ILE A 167 31.23 -26.98 -19.61
N GLU A 168 30.25 -27.87 -19.63
CA GLU A 168 30.46 -29.32 -19.77
C GLU A 168 31.10 -29.67 -21.12
N LEU A 169 30.60 -29.10 -22.23
CA LEU A 169 31.15 -29.29 -23.57
C LEU A 169 32.63 -28.87 -23.67
N LEU A 170 32.98 -27.70 -23.13
CA LEU A 170 34.36 -27.22 -23.15
C LEU A 170 35.30 -28.08 -22.28
N LYS A 171 34.78 -28.72 -21.22
CA LYS A 171 35.55 -29.64 -20.37
C LYS A 171 35.76 -31.01 -21.00
N MET A 172 34.91 -31.43 -21.93
CA MET A 172 35.03 -32.72 -22.63
C MET A 172 36.19 -32.76 -23.63
N ASP A 173 36.72 -31.61 -24.07
CA ASP A 173 37.94 -31.60 -24.88
C ASP A 173 39.15 -32.00 -24.02
N HIS A 174 39.54 -33.28 -24.14
CA HIS A 174 40.64 -33.86 -23.38
C HIS A 174 42.02 -33.59 -24.00
N SER A 175 42.09 -32.93 -25.15
CA SER A 175 43.36 -32.59 -25.80
C SER A 175 44.17 -31.60 -24.97
N ARG A 176 45.50 -31.70 -25.01
CA ARG A 176 46.40 -30.75 -24.30
C ARG A 176 46.22 -29.32 -24.79
N GLU A 177 45.95 -29.18 -26.09
CA GLU A 177 45.78 -27.91 -26.79
C GLU A 177 44.42 -27.28 -26.49
N GLY A 178 43.33 -28.06 -26.50
CA GLY A 178 41.99 -27.64 -26.07
C GLY A 178 41.97 -27.20 -24.60
N LYS A 179 42.63 -27.95 -23.70
CA LYS A 179 42.75 -27.58 -22.28
C LYS A 179 43.44 -26.24 -22.06
N MET A 180 44.47 -25.90 -22.83
CA MET A 180 45.10 -24.58 -22.75
C MET A 180 44.23 -23.50 -23.39
N LYS A 181 43.62 -23.80 -24.55
CA LYS A 181 42.82 -22.86 -25.33
C LYS A 181 41.59 -22.36 -24.57
N TYR A 182 40.86 -23.25 -23.90
CA TYR A 182 39.59 -22.91 -23.24
C TYR A 182 39.73 -22.62 -21.74
N ARG A 183 40.93 -22.69 -21.15
CA ARG A 183 41.12 -22.54 -19.69
C ARG A 183 40.51 -21.25 -19.14
N ASN A 184 40.82 -20.13 -19.78
CA ASN A 184 40.35 -18.80 -19.34
C ASN A 184 38.84 -18.64 -19.57
N GLU A 185 38.32 -19.22 -20.65
CA GLU A 185 36.88 -19.19 -20.97
C GLU A 185 36.10 -20.02 -19.95
N ILE A 186 36.52 -21.25 -19.66
CA ILE A 186 35.92 -22.11 -18.64
C ILE A 186 35.91 -21.41 -17.28
N GLN A 187 37.02 -20.76 -16.89
CA GLN A 187 37.09 -20.05 -15.62
C GLN A 187 36.06 -18.91 -15.53
N LYS A 188 35.92 -18.12 -16.59
CA LYS A 188 34.91 -17.04 -16.67
C LYS A 188 33.48 -17.61 -16.63
N LEU A 189 33.18 -18.63 -17.41
CA LEU A 189 31.86 -19.25 -17.45
C LEU A 189 31.50 -19.88 -16.09
N VAL A 190 32.46 -20.49 -15.39
CA VAL A 190 32.24 -21.02 -14.04
C VAL A 190 31.96 -19.90 -13.03
N GLN A 191 32.63 -18.76 -13.15
CA GLN A 191 32.35 -17.60 -12.30
C GLN A 191 30.91 -17.09 -12.54
N LEU A 192 30.54 -16.87 -13.81
CA LEU A 192 29.18 -16.47 -14.18
C LEU A 192 28.13 -17.47 -13.71
N HIS A 193 28.43 -18.78 -13.78
CA HIS A 193 27.53 -19.82 -13.30
C HIS A 193 27.32 -19.71 -11.79
N ASN A 194 28.37 -19.42 -11.02
CA ASN A 194 28.27 -19.25 -9.57
C ASN A 194 27.48 -17.99 -9.23
N ASP A 195 27.77 -16.86 -9.88
CA ASP A 195 27.06 -15.60 -9.69
C ASP A 195 25.56 -15.78 -9.98
N LEU A 196 25.23 -16.47 -11.08
CA LEU A 196 23.83 -16.76 -11.43
C LEU A 196 23.19 -17.75 -10.44
N ASN A 197 23.93 -18.75 -9.97
CA ASN A 197 23.44 -19.69 -8.96
C ASN A 197 23.15 -19.02 -7.60
N GLU A 198 23.91 -17.98 -7.22
CA GLU A 198 23.65 -17.19 -6.01
C GLU A 198 22.32 -16.44 -6.08
N GLN A 199 21.90 -16.03 -7.29
CA GLN A 199 20.62 -15.33 -7.48
C GLN A 199 19.38 -16.25 -7.44
N ARG A 200 19.54 -17.59 -7.39
CA ARG A 200 18.40 -18.53 -7.36
C ARG A 200 17.47 -18.31 -6.18
N SER A 201 18.00 -18.06 -4.99
CA SER A 201 17.15 -17.79 -3.82
C SER A 201 16.45 -16.44 -3.91
N ASN A 202 17.06 -15.48 -4.62
CA ASN A 202 16.50 -14.15 -4.78
C ASN A 202 15.27 -14.19 -5.69
N LEU A 203 15.24 -15.10 -6.66
CA LEU A 203 14.07 -15.36 -7.47
C LEU A 203 12.81 -15.67 -6.60
N ASP A 204 12.86 -16.72 -5.78
CA ASP A 204 11.74 -17.08 -4.92
C ASP A 204 11.37 -15.94 -3.96
N MET A 205 12.37 -15.22 -3.45
CA MET A 205 12.16 -14.06 -2.58
C MET A 205 11.40 -12.93 -3.27
N ILE A 206 11.78 -12.56 -4.50
CA ILE A 206 11.11 -11.51 -5.28
C ILE A 206 9.66 -11.88 -5.53
N MET A 207 9.39 -13.13 -5.94
CA MET A 207 8.02 -13.59 -6.18
C MET A 207 7.15 -13.45 -4.92
N ASN A 208 7.68 -13.84 -3.77
CA ASN A 208 7.01 -13.70 -2.48
C ASN A 208 6.79 -12.22 -2.10
N GLN A 209 7.74 -11.34 -2.37
CA GLN A 209 7.58 -9.89 -2.15
C GLN A 209 6.48 -9.31 -3.03
N VAL A 210 6.42 -9.69 -4.31
CA VAL A 210 5.38 -9.26 -5.25
C VAL A 210 4.01 -9.74 -4.80
N ASP A 211 3.87 -11.01 -4.43
CA ASP A 211 2.62 -11.59 -3.95
C ASP A 211 2.15 -10.97 -2.64
N SER A 212 3.09 -10.75 -1.71
CA SER A 212 2.80 -10.05 -0.47
C SER A 212 2.36 -8.60 -0.75
N GLY A 213 3.06 -7.87 -1.62
CA GLY A 213 2.69 -6.51 -1.99
C GLY A 213 1.31 -6.42 -2.65
N LEU A 214 0.96 -7.38 -3.52
CA LEU A 214 -0.37 -7.50 -4.13
C LEU A 214 -1.48 -7.70 -3.08
N SER A 215 -1.26 -8.60 -2.14
CA SER A 215 -2.20 -8.88 -1.05
C SER A 215 -2.41 -7.65 -0.15
N GLU A 216 -1.33 -6.95 0.17
CA GLU A 216 -1.36 -5.73 0.98
C GLU A 216 -2.06 -4.57 0.27
N LEU A 217 -1.85 -4.40 -1.05
CA LEU A 217 -2.61 -3.45 -1.86
C LEU A 217 -4.12 -3.74 -1.85
N GLY A 218 -4.50 -5.01 -2.00
CA GLY A 218 -5.89 -5.44 -1.93
C GLY A 218 -6.51 -5.14 -0.55
N SER A 219 -5.76 -5.41 0.51
CA SER A 219 -6.16 -5.11 1.89
C SER A 219 -6.28 -3.61 2.14
N ALA A 220 -5.31 -2.82 1.68
CA ALA A 220 -5.31 -1.36 1.77
C ALA A 220 -6.54 -0.75 1.09
N LYS A 221 -6.89 -1.25 -0.10
CA LYS A 221 -8.10 -0.84 -0.82
C LYS A 221 -9.36 -1.08 0.00
N GLY A 222 -9.54 -2.31 0.51
CA GLY A 222 -10.72 -2.65 1.31
C GLY A 222 -10.82 -1.84 2.62
N LEU A 223 -9.69 -1.62 3.29
CA LEU A 223 -9.63 -0.79 4.49
C LEU A 223 -10.00 0.67 4.20
N PHE A 224 -9.53 1.22 3.08
CA PHE A 224 -9.85 2.59 2.67
C PHE A 224 -11.34 2.75 2.33
N GLU A 225 -11.92 1.80 1.60
CA GLU A 225 -13.36 1.77 1.32
C GLU A 225 -14.18 1.70 2.62
N ASN A 226 -13.75 0.86 3.57
CA ASN A 226 -14.37 0.77 4.90
C ASN A 226 -14.26 2.09 5.66
N ALA A 227 -13.10 2.75 5.64
CA ALA A 227 -12.92 4.05 6.30
C ALA A 227 -13.93 5.09 5.78
N GLN A 228 -14.09 5.20 4.45
CA GLN A 228 -15.03 6.13 3.84
C GLN A 228 -16.48 5.79 4.21
N LYS A 229 -16.85 4.51 4.14
CA LYS A 229 -18.19 4.04 4.47
C LYS A 229 -18.52 4.29 5.95
N THR A 230 -17.62 3.92 6.85
CA THR A 230 -17.81 4.08 8.30
C THR A 230 -17.85 5.54 8.72
N LEU A 231 -17.06 6.43 8.09
CA LEU A 231 -17.19 7.87 8.35
C LEU A 231 -18.56 8.39 7.92
N LYS A 232 -19.06 7.97 6.75
CA LYS A 232 -20.41 8.32 6.29
C LYS A 232 -21.49 7.84 7.28
N GLU A 233 -21.35 6.63 7.81
CA GLU A 233 -22.24 6.09 8.84
C GLU A 233 -22.18 6.90 10.15
N ALA A 234 -20.99 7.33 10.58
CA ALA A 234 -20.80 8.18 11.75
C ALA A 234 -21.58 9.51 11.62
N LEU A 235 -21.47 10.17 10.47
CA LEU A 235 -22.19 11.41 10.16
C LEU A 235 -23.71 11.21 10.22
N ILE A 236 -24.21 10.13 9.62
CA ILE A 236 -25.63 9.78 9.63
C ILE A 236 -26.13 9.52 11.06
N GLU A 237 -25.38 8.76 11.86
CA GLU A 237 -25.76 8.47 13.25
C GLU A 237 -25.78 9.74 14.11
N ARG A 238 -24.83 10.67 13.90
CA ARG A 238 -24.86 11.97 14.57
C ARG A 238 -26.12 12.77 14.20
N LEU A 239 -26.47 12.85 12.91
CA LEU A 239 -27.67 13.58 12.45
C LEU A 239 -28.96 12.97 13.01
N LYS A 240 -29.06 11.63 13.03
CA LYS A 240 -30.19 10.91 13.66
C LYS A 240 -30.30 11.13 15.16
N ASN A 241 -29.17 11.29 15.86
CA ASN A 241 -29.18 11.55 17.29
C ASN A 241 -29.54 13.00 17.60
N LYS A 242 -29.13 13.96 16.74
CA LYS A 242 -29.50 15.38 16.87
C LYS A 242 -31.01 15.61 16.72
N SER A 243 -31.70 14.82 15.88
CA SER A 243 -33.15 14.95 15.65
C SER A 243 -34.03 14.29 16.73
N ARG A 244 -33.46 13.39 17.55
CA ARG A 244 -34.16 12.67 18.62
C ARG A 244 -33.90 13.36 19.96
N SER A 245 -34.65 14.43 20.21
CA SER A 245 -34.62 15.21 21.46
C SER A 245 -34.91 14.33 22.69
N TYR A 246 -33.98 14.34 23.66
CA TYR A 246 -34.10 13.92 25.06
C TYR A 246 -34.67 12.53 25.38
N SER A 247 -33.83 11.62 25.88
CA SER A 247 -34.15 10.88 27.12
C SER A 247 -33.01 10.04 27.70
N PHE A 248 -31.96 9.66 26.95
CA PHE A 248 -30.83 8.94 27.54
C PHE A 248 -29.53 9.28 26.83
N PRO A 249 -28.38 9.40 27.54
CA PRO A 249 -27.07 9.46 26.91
C PRO A 249 -26.82 8.10 26.26
N ARG A 250 -27.25 7.93 25.02
CA ARG A 250 -26.81 6.79 24.22
C ARG A 250 -25.30 6.94 24.06
N ARG A 251 -24.55 5.86 24.32
CA ARG A 251 -23.11 5.76 24.01
C ARG A 251 -22.86 6.47 22.69
N ASP A 252 -21.84 7.31 22.64
CA ASP A 252 -21.48 8.11 21.47
C ASP A 252 -21.06 7.21 20.29
N LYS A 253 -22.06 6.60 19.67
CA LYS A 253 -21.90 5.65 18.58
C LYS A 253 -21.35 6.35 17.34
N GLY A 254 -21.73 7.62 17.13
CA GLY A 254 -21.17 8.45 16.06
C GLY A 254 -19.67 8.66 16.25
N GLY A 255 -19.24 9.10 17.44
CA GLY A 255 -17.81 9.24 17.76
C GLY A 255 -17.04 7.92 17.70
N LEU A 256 -17.62 6.82 18.17
CA LEU A 256 -17.01 5.49 18.05
C LEU A 256 -16.81 5.07 16.59
N LEU A 257 -17.82 5.27 15.73
CA LEU A 257 -17.71 4.99 14.30
C LEU A 257 -16.66 5.89 13.63
N ALA A 258 -16.61 7.18 13.98
CA ALA A 258 -15.58 8.08 13.47
C ALA A 258 -14.17 7.61 13.85
N LYS A 259 -13.96 7.17 15.09
CA LYS A 259 -12.68 6.56 15.52
C LYS A 259 -12.36 5.29 14.74
N SER A 260 -13.33 4.41 14.51
CA SER A 260 -13.12 3.22 13.67
C SER A 260 -12.76 3.59 12.23
N ALA A 261 -13.40 4.59 11.65
CA ALA A 261 -13.08 5.10 10.31
C ALA A 261 -11.64 5.63 10.24
N GLN A 262 -11.20 6.37 11.27
CA GLN A 262 -9.82 6.79 11.40
C GLN A 262 -8.86 5.58 11.42
N SER A 263 -9.09 4.60 12.29
CA SER A 263 -8.23 3.41 12.39
C SER A 263 -8.16 2.61 11.10
N TYR A 264 -9.25 2.52 10.34
CA TYR A 264 -9.26 1.91 9.01
C TYR A 264 -8.40 2.68 8.02
N ALA A 265 -8.47 4.02 8.01
CA ALA A 265 -7.65 4.85 7.14
C ALA A 265 -6.16 4.76 7.49
N GLU A 266 -5.80 4.75 8.78
CA GLU A 266 -4.42 4.54 9.24
C GLU A 266 -3.89 3.17 8.81
N SER A 267 -4.70 2.13 9.00
CA SER A 267 -4.35 0.77 8.58
C SER A 267 -4.19 0.66 7.06
N ALA A 268 -5.06 1.31 6.29
CA ALA A 268 -4.94 1.37 4.84
C ALA A 268 -3.63 2.03 4.40
N LEU A 269 -3.23 3.12 5.06
CA LEU A 269 -1.98 3.80 4.78
C LEU A 269 -0.76 2.93 5.09
N ASN A 270 -0.75 2.24 6.23
CA ASN A 270 0.34 1.35 6.63
C ASN A 270 0.50 0.18 5.64
N GLN A 271 -0.61 -0.40 5.20
CA GLN A 271 -0.61 -1.47 4.19
C GLN A 271 -0.11 -0.96 2.84
N LEU A 272 -0.53 0.25 2.43
CA LEU A 272 -0.04 0.89 1.21
C LEU A 272 1.47 1.16 1.26
N GLU A 273 1.99 1.58 2.42
CA GLU A 273 3.42 1.81 2.64
C GLU A 273 4.24 0.52 2.56
N SER A 274 3.81 -0.52 3.26
CA SER A 274 4.45 -1.84 3.21
C SER A 274 4.45 -2.39 1.78
N ALA A 275 3.30 -2.37 1.12
CA ALA A 275 3.17 -2.86 -0.25
C ALA A 275 4.08 -2.12 -1.21
N SER A 276 4.11 -0.79 -1.10
CA SER A 276 4.97 0.07 -1.92
C SER A 276 6.45 -0.28 -1.75
N SER A 277 6.91 -0.43 -0.52
CA SER A 277 8.30 -0.82 -0.23
C SER A 277 8.66 -2.18 -0.83
N LYS A 278 7.77 -3.18 -0.70
CA LYS A 278 8.00 -4.54 -1.22
C LYS A 278 8.05 -4.56 -2.75
N LEU A 279 7.09 -3.90 -3.40
CA LEU A 279 7.03 -3.84 -4.86
C LEU A 279 8.21 -3.06 -5.45
N ALA A 280 8.66 -2.00 -4.77
CA ALA A 280 9.85 -1.25 -5.19
C ALA A 280 11.13 -2.08 -5.03
N GLY A 281 11.27 -2.81 -3.92
CA GLY A 281 12.39 -3.74 -3.69
C GLY A 281 12.45 -4.83 -4.76
N ALA A 282 11.33 -5.52 -4.97
CA ALA A 282 11.18 -6.56 -6.00
C ALA A 282 11.57 -6.07 -7.40
N ARG A 283 11.18 -4.83 -7.77
CA ARG A 283 11.58 -4.23 -9.05
C ARG A 283 13.07 -3.95 -9.16
N GLY A 284 13.71 -3.53 -8.07
CA GLY A 284 15.16 -3.31 -8.03
C GLY A 284 15.90 -4.61 -8.26
N GLU A 285 15.61 -5.62 -7.44
CA GLU A 285 16.27 -6.94 -7.53
C GLU A 285 15.99 -7.63 -8.87
N LYS A 286 14.78 -7.49 -9.43
CA LYS A 286 14.46 -7.99 -10.77
C LYS A 286 15.44 -7.46 -11.83
N LYS A 287 15.75 -6.16 -11.81
CA LYS A 287 16.66 -5.53 -12.79
C LYS A 287 18.07 -6.08 -12.66
N ASP A 288 18.54 -6.28 -11.44
CA ASP A 288 19.88 -6.82 -11.19
C ASP A 288 20.01 -8.25 -11.75
N ILE A 289 18.96 -9.08 -11.59
CA ILE A 289 18.92 -10.43 -12.16
C ILE A 289 18.80 -10.39 -13.70
N GLU A 290 17.99 -9.48 -14.25
CA GLU A 290 17.87 -9.28 -15.71
C GLU A 290 19.21 -8.94 -16.35
N GLU A 291 19.98 -8.03 -15.72
CA GLU A 291 21.31 -7.65 -16.17
C GLU A 291 22.27 -8.84 -16.15
N LEU A 292 22.28 -9.60 -15.04
CA LEU A 292 23.11 -10.81 -14.94
C LEU A 292 22.76 -11.87 -16.00
N VAL A 293 21.47 -12.12 -16.23
CA VAL A 293 21.01 -13.05 -17.28
C VAL A 293 21.46 -12.59 -18.66
N LYS A 294 21.36 -11.28 -18.94
CA LYS A 294 21.80 -10.70 -20.21
C LYS A 294 23.31 -10.82 -20.40
N ASP A 295 24.08 -10.57 -19.34
CA ASP A 295 25.53 -10.73 -19.35
C ASP A 295 25.91 -12.18 -19.64
N VAL A 296 25.32 -13.15 -18.95
CA VAL A 296 25.58 -14.57 -19.23
C VAL A 296 25.23 -14.95 -20.66
N ARG A 297 24.09 -14.49 -21.19
CA ARG A 297 23.69 -14.75 -22.58
C ARG A 297 24.68 -14.23 -23.60
N SER A 298 25.41 -13.14 -23.32
CA SER A 298 26.44 -12.64 -24.24
C SER A 298 27.63 -13.59 -24.41
N PHE A 299 27.79 -14.55 -23.49
CA PHE A 299 28.82 -15.58 -23.52
C PHE A 299 28.31 -16.94 -23.98
N LEU A 300 27.03 -17.10 -24.31
CA LEU A 300 26.46 -18.35 -24.82
C LEU A 300 26.52 -18.39 -26.36
#